data_AF-A0A8S3HKE7-F1
#
_entry.id   AF-A0A8S3HKE7-F1
#
_cell.length_a   1.000
_cell.length_b   1.000
_cell.length_c   1.000
_cell.angle_alpha   90.00
_cell.angle_beta   90.00
_cell.angle_gamma   90.00
#
_symmetry.space_group_name_H-M   'P 1'
#
loop_
_entity.id
_entity.type
_entity.pdbx_description
1 polymer ?
#
loop_
_entity_poly.entity_id
_entity_poly.type
_entity_poly.pdbx_seq_one_letter_code
_entity_poly.pdbx_strand_id
1 'polypeptide(L)'
;IEANQAFEQYREMYFEGGVSSVYFWDLENGFAGVILIKKVGDGSKKIKGCWDSIHVVEVQEKQSGRSAHYKLTSTVMLWLQTHKTMSGMMNLGGSLQRQLESDHQITDFSQHIINIGKMVEEMENKIRQTLNSIYFGKTKDILNSLRNSENNQGRIRLQQANFTGELQSALNRTRPVE
;
A
#
# COMPACT_ATOMS: atom_id res chain seq x y z
N ILE A 1 -1.91 1.28 26.80
CA ILE A 1 -1.46 -0.14 26.88
C ILE A 1 -2.29 -1.03 25.96
N GLU A 2 -3.63 -0.97 26.06
CA GLU A 2 -4.55 -1.76 25.23
C GLU A 2 -4.27 -1.67 23.71
N ALA A 3 -3.97 -0.47 23.19
CA ALA A 3 -3.63 -0.32 21.78
C ALA A 3 -2.37 -1.11 21.36
N ASN A 4 -1.35 -1.21 22.22
CA ASN A 4 -0.19 -2.05 21.92
C ASN A 4 -0.60 -3.52 21.79
N GLN A 5 -1.48 -4.01 22.66
CA GLN A 5 -1.98 -5.39 22.58
C GLN A 5 -2.83 -5.63 21.33
N ALA A 6 -3.67 -4.67 20.96
CA ALA A 6 -4.48 -4.76 19.74
C ALA A 6 -3.61 -4.77 18.48
N PHE A 7 -2.63 -3.87 18.38
CA PHE A 7 -1.74 -3.79 17.22
C PHE A 7 -0.70 -4.91 17.19
N GLU A 8 -0.36 -5.52 18.33
CA GLU A 8 0.42 -6.76 18.38
C GLU A 8 -0.33 -7.93 17.73
N GLN A 9 -1.63 -8.07 18.01
CA GLN A 9 -2.47 -9.08 17.36
C GLN A 9 -2.65 -8.78 15.86
N TYR A 10 -2.87 -7.52 15.50
CA TYR A 10 -2.90 -7.09 14.10
C TYR A 10 -1.60 -7.47 13.37
N ARG A 11 -0.44 -7.16 13.97
CA ARG A 11 0.88 -7.51 13.43
C ARG A 11 0.98 -9.02 13.24
N GLU A 12 0.59 -9.82 14.22
CA GLU A 12 0.68 -11.27 14.12
C GLU A 12 -0.19 -11.83 12.99
N MET A 13 -1.43 -11.37 12.85
CA MET A 13 -2.35 -11.82 11.80
C MET A 13 -1.88 -11.46 10.38
N TYR A 14 -1.27 -10.29 10.19
CA TYR A 14 -0.91 -9.78 8.87
C TYR A 14 0.56 -10.02 8.47
N PHE A 15 1.45 -10.09 9.46
CA PHE A 15 2.90 -10.17 9.23
C PHE A 15 3.53 -11.46 9.77
N GLU A 16 2.84 -12.26 10.58
CA GLU A 16 3.34 -13.53 11.13
C GLU A 16 4.76 -13.38 11.74
N GLY A 17 4.98 -12.27 12.46
CA GLY A 17 6.28 -11.88 13.03
C GLY A 17 6.59 -10.39 12.88
N GLY A 18 7.83 -10.01 13.20
CA GLY A 18 8.25 -8.60 13.26
C GLY A 18 8.01 -7.98 14.63
N VAL A 19 8.06 -6.64 14.71
CA VAL A 19 7.87 -5.86 15.93
C VAL A 19 6.87 -4.75 15.68
N SER A 20 5.97 -4.51 16.63
CA SER A 20 5.06 -3.37 16.65
C SER A 20 5.25 -2.52 17.89
N SER A 21 4.94 -1.22 17.79
CA SER A 21 4.91 -0.32 18.93
C SER A 21 3.91 0.80 18.69
N VAL A 22 3.18 1.17 19.74
CA VAL A 22 2.17 2.24 19.71
C VAL A 22 2.44 3.24 20.81
N TYR A 23 2.49 4.51 20.45
CA TYR A 23 2.70 5.63 21.37
C TYR A 23 1.60 6.67 21.17
N PHE A 24 1.11 7.25 22.26
CA PHE A 24 0.13 8.34 22.24
C PHE A 24 0.69 9.54 23.01
N TRP A 25 0.20 10.72 22.66
CA TRP A 25 0.43 11.96 23.39
C TRP A 25 -0.83 12.83 23.33
N ASP A 26 -1.03 13.61 24.38
CA ASP A 26 -2.20 14.47 24.54
C ASP A 26 -2.10 15.71 23.65
N LEU A 27 -3.26 16.21 23.23
CA LEU A 27 -3.45 17.49 22.54
C LEU A 27 -4.45 18.33 23.34
N GLU A 28 -4.58 19.62 23.02
CA GLU A 28 -5.55 20.50 23.70
C GLU A 28 -7.00 20.04 23.53
N ASN A 29 -7.36 19.51 22.34
CA ASN A 29 -8.72 19.09 21.99
C ASN A 29 -8.76 17.64 21.49
N GLY A 30 -8.06 16.74 22.18
CA GLY A 30 -8.05 15.30 21.88
C GLY A 30 -6.66 14.70 22.11
N PHE A 31 -6.24 13.79 21.23
CA PHE A 31 -4.94 13.14 21.34
C PHE A 31 -4.40 12.77 19.95
N ALA A 32 -3.11 12.50 19.88
CA ALA A 32 -2.51 11.91 18.70
C ALA A 32 -1.68 10.69 19.07
N GLY A 33 -1.43 9.85 18.08
CA GLY A 33 -0.66 8.64 18.27
C GLY A 33 0.10 8.23 17.03
N VAL A 34 1.08 7.36 17.25
CA VAL A 34 1.85 6.72 16.20
C VAL A 34 1.82 5.21 16.39
N ILE A 35 1.50 4.49 15.33
CA ILE A 35 1.59 3.03 15.23
C ILE A 35 2.77 2.73 14.31
N LEU A 36 3.71 1.94 14.82
CA LEU A 36 4.91 1.53 14.12
C LEU A 36 4.88 0.02 13.95
N ILE A 37 5.14 -0.47 12.73
CA ILE A 37 5.31 -1.90 12.45
C ILE A 37 6.59 -2.07 11.64
N LYS A 38 7.47 -2.96 12.10
CA LYS A 38 8.68 -3.35 11.37
C LYS A 38 8.72 -4.85 11.17
N LYS A 39 8.70 -5.29 9.91
CA LYS A 39 8.90 -6.69 9.53
C LYS A 39 10.15 -6.82 8.68
N VAL A 40 11.13 -7.55 9.19
CA VAL A 40 12.28 -8.00 8.41
C VAL A 40 11.96 -9.37 7.83
N GLY A 41 12.26 -9.56 6.54
CA GLY A 41 12.09 -10.86 5.89
C GLY A 41 12.97 -11.93 6.55
N ASP A 42 12.50 -13.17 6.50
CA ASP A 42 13.19 -14.37 7.01
C ASP A 42 14.57 -14.62 6.36
N GLY A 43 14.89 -13.89 5.30
CA GLY A 43 16.23 -13.79 4.77
C GLY A 43 16.69 -15.08 4.10
N SER A 44 15.86 -15.67 3.23
CA SER A 44 16.40 -16.58 2.22
C SER A 44 17.63 -15.92 1.58
N LYS A 45 18.77 -16.63 1.47
CA LYS A 45 20.07 -16.03 1.07
C LYS A 45 20.02 -15.19 -0.22
N LYS A 46 18.98 -15.38 -1.04
CA LYS A 46 18.78 -14.74 -2.35
C LYS A 46 17.81 -13.56 -2.34
N ILE A 47 16.96 -13.40 -1.31
CA ILE A 47 15.97 -12.33 -1.23
C ILE A 47 15.97 -11.78 0.20
N LYS A 48 16.40 -10.52 0.33
CA LYS A 48 16.29 -9.75 1.56
C LYS A 48 15.17 -8.73 1.40
N GLY A 49 14.39 -8.53 2.45
CA GLY A 49 13.28 -7.60 2.43
C GLY A 49 13.05 -6.96 3.79
N CYS A 50 12.58 -5.72 3.79
CA CYS A 50 12.15 -5.02 4.98
C CYS A 50 10.87 -4.24 4.66
N TRP A 51 9.91 -4.33 5.56
CA TRP A 51 8.68 -3.56 5.56
C TRP A 51 8.62 -2.71 6.82
N ASP A 52 8.42 -1.42 6.65
CA ASP A 52 8.27 -0.46 7.74
C ASP A 52 6.97 0.33 7.52
N SER A 53 6.03 0.23 8.47
CA SER A 53 4.80 1.02 8.51
C SER A 53 4.88 2.08 9.60
N ILE A 54 4.48 3.31 9.26
CA ILE A 54 4.34 4.43 10.17
C ILE A 54 2.95 5.02 9.97
N HIS A 55 2.10 4.89 10.96
CA HIS A 55 0.75 5.47 10.95
C HIS A 55 0.66 6.53 12.04
N VAL A 56 0.58 7.79 11.64
CA VAL A 56 0.33 8.90 12.55
C VAL A 56 -1.15 9.22 12.50
N VAL A 57 -1.82 9.16 13.64
CA VAL A 57 -3.23 9.48 13.78
C VAL A 57 -3.40 10.67 14.70
N GLU A 58 -4.22 11.63 14.28
CA GLU A 58 -4.70 12.74 15.10
C GLU A 58 -6.20 12.54 15.33
N VAL A 59 -6.63 12.64 16.58
CA VAL A 59 -8.01 12.46 17.00
C VAL A 59 -8.48 13.73 17.67
N GLN A 60 -9.47 14.38 17.08
CA GLN A 60 -10.12 15.56 17.65
C GLN A 60 -11.51 15.18 18.15
N GLU A 61 -11.70 15.19 19.46
CA GLU A 61 -12.99 14.87 20.07
C GLU A 61 -13.94 16.07 19.95
N LYS A 62 -15.16 15.83 19.46
CA LYS A 62 -16.16 16.90 19.38
C LYS A 62 -16.71 17.22 20.77
N GLN A 63 -17.19 18.45 20.97
CA GLN A 63 -17.70 18.94 22.26
C GLN A 63 -18.76 18.04 22.93
N SER A 64 -19.51 17.26 22.16
CA SER A 64 -20.51 16.33 22.69
C SER A 64 -19.93 15.03 23.25
N GLY A 65 -18.64 14.73 23.01
CA GLY A 65 -17.96 13.49 23.39
C GLY A 65 -18.44 12.22 22.67
N ARG A 66 -19.46 12.33 21.80
CA ARG A 66 -20.10 11.18 21.12
C ARG A 66 -19.48 10.85 19.77
N SER A 67 -18.56 11.67 19.29
CA SER A 67 -17.89 11.48 18.02
C SER A 67 -16.56 12.21 17.99
N ALA A 68 -15.60 11.68 17.23
CA ALA A 68 -14.35 12.36 16.94
C ALA A 68 -14.10 12.42 15.43
N HIS A 69 -13.32 13.42 15.06
CA HIS A 69 -12.68 13.53 13.77
C HIS A 69 -11.31 12.85 13.83
N TYR A 70 -11.06 11.92 12.92
CA TYR A 70 -9.83 11.16 12.83
C TYR A 70 -9.09 11.55 11.56
N LYS A 71 -7.81 11.90 11.70
CA LYS A 71 -6.91 12.19 10.60
C LYS A 71 -5.74 11.22 10.65
N LEU A 72 -5.70 10.29 9.70
CA LEU A 72 -4.67 9.27 9.58
C LEU A 72 -3.71 9.62 8.45
N THR A 73 -2.44 9.78 8.77
CA THR A 73 -1.34 9.88 7.80
C THR A 73 -0.51 8.60 7.88
N SER A 74 -0.51 7.82 6.82
CA SER A 74 0.20 6.54 6.75
C SER A 74 1.33 6.59 5.75
N THR A 75 2.52 6.18 6.18
CA THR A 75 3.71 6.01 5.35
C THR A 75 4.17 4.57 5.45
N VAL A 76 4.32 3.91 4.31
CA VAL A 76 4.92 2.58 4.24
C VAL A 76 6.20 2.67 3.42
N MET A 77 7.27 2.13 3.96
CA MET A 77 8.54 1.93 3.28
C MET A 77 8.72 0.46 2.99
N LEU A 78 9.03 0.15 1.74
CA LEU A 78 9.37 -1.19 1.29
C LEU A 78 10.78 -1.15 0.74
N TRP A 79 11.60 -2.10 1.18
CA TRP A 79 12.90 -2.36 0.60
C TRP A 79 13.04 -3.85 0.31
N LEU A 80 13.46 -4.17 -0.91
CA LEU A 80 13.68 -5.52 -1.42
C LEU A 80 15.01 -5.55 -2.15
N GLN A 81 15.84 -6.52 -1.81
CA GLN A 81 17.07 -6.82 -2.52
C GLN A 81 17.03 -8.28 -2.94
N THR A 82 17.17 -8.52 -4.24
CA THR A 82 17.27 -9.87 -4.79
C THR A 82 18.61 -10.07 -5.47
N HIS A 83 19.19 -11.25 -5.28
CA HIS A 83 20.43 -11.66 -5.92
C HIS A 83 20.22 -13.03 -6.57
N LYS A 84 20.12 -13.03 -7.91
CA LYS A 84 19.97 -14.25 -8.71
C LYS A 84 20.97 -14.22 -9.86
N THR A 85 21.52 -15.37 -10.21
CA THR A 85 22.54 -15.50 -11.26
C THR A 85 22.09 -14.92 -12.61
N MET A 86 20.83 -15.09 -13.00
CA MET A 86 20.32 -14.60 -14.29
C MET A 86 19.96 -13.11 -14.32
N SER A 87 19.52 -12.53 -13.21
CA SER A 87 19.08 -11.13 -13.15
C SER A 87 20.12 -10.20 -12.51
N GLY A 88 21.22 -10.75 -11.99
CA GLY A 88 22.18 -10.01 -11.17
C GLY A 88 21.59 -9.57 -9.83
N MET A 89 22.15 -8.50 -9.29
CA MET A 89 21.63 -7.81 -8.11
C MET A 89 20.54 -6.81 -8.52
N MET A 90 19.35 -6.94 -7.95
CA MET A 90 18.27 -5.98 -8.12
C MET A 90 17.86 -5.43 -6.76
N ASN A 91 17.98 -4.11 -6.62
CA ASN A 91 17.52 -3.38 -5.45
C ASN A 91 16.26 -2.60 -5.82
N LEU A 92 15.23 -2.75 -5.00
CA LEU A 92 13.94 -2.15 -5.21
C LEU A 92 13.49 -1.58 -3.88
N GLY A 93 13.35 -0.26 -3.80
CA GLY A 93 12.91 0.36 -2.57
C GLY A 93 12.39 1.77 -2.75
N GLY A 94 11.77 2.27 -1.69
CA GLY A 94 11.03 3.52 -1.71
C GLY A 94 9.84 3.48 -0.76
N SER A 95 9.09 4.57 -0.74
CA SER A 95 8.00 4.81 0.18
C SER A 95 6.73 5.23 -0.53
N LEU A 96 5.60 5.01 0.13
CA LEU A 96 4.31 5.59 -0.25
C LEU A 96 3.66 6.20 0.97
N GLN A 97 3.22 7.45 0.84
CA GLN A 97 2.47 8.17 1.86
C GLN A 97 1.04 8.45 1.37
N ARG A 98 0.07 8.25 2.26
CA ARG A 98 -1.35 8.52 2.03
C ARG A 98 -1.96 9.14 3.29
N GLN A 99 -3.02 9.91 3.10
CA GLN A 99 -3.79 10.52 4.17
C GLN A 99 -5.27 10.17 4.00
N LEU A 100 -5.96 9.98 5.13
CA LEU A 100 -7.39 9.74 5.21
C LEU A 100 -7.95 10.52 6.40
N GLU A 101 -9.11 11.13 6.20
CA GLU A 101 -9.86 11.80 7.25
C GLU A 101 -11.29 11.26 7.30
N SER A 102 -11.80 11.01 8.50
CA SER A 102 -13.16 10.53 8.70
C SER A 102 -13.70 10.86 10.09
N ASP A 103 -15.01 11.08 10.17
CA ASP A 103 -15.72 11.23 11.43
C ASP A 103 -16.31 9.88 11.85
N HIS A 104 -16.06 9.46 13.10
CA HIS A 104 -16.64 8.25 13.66
C HIS A 104 -17.27 8.51 15.03
N GLN A 105 -18.32 7.73 15.33
CA GLN A 105 -18.97 7.76 16.64
C GLN A 105 -18.06 7.12 17.70
N ILE A 106 -18.20 7.61 18.94
CA ILE A 106 -17.52 7.13 20.12
C ILE A 106 -18.58 6.73 21.14
N THR A 107 -18.55 5.46 21.54
CA THR A 107 -19.36 4.93 22.63
C THR A 107 -18.59 4.89 23.95
N ASP A 108 -17.31 4.56 23.85
CA ASP A 108 -16.40 4.33 24.96
C ASP A 108 -14.94 4.45 24.47
N PHE A 109 -13.98 4.40 25.39
CA PHE A 109 -12.57 4.56 25.05
C PHE A 109 -12.05 3.47 24.10
N SER A 110 -12.57 2.25 24.22
CA SER A 110 -12.18 1.14 23.33
C SER A 110 -12.60 1.39 21.88
N GLN A 111 -13.66 2.16 21.65
CA GLN A 111 -14.14 2.54 20.32
C GLN A 111 -13.10 3.36 19.54
N HIS A 112 -12.25 4.15 20.20
CA HIS A 112 -11.15 4.83 19.52
C HIS A 112 -10.17 3.86 18.91
N ILE A 113 -9.76 2.83 19.67
CA ILE A 113 -8.82 1.81 19.19
C ILE A 113 -9.43 1.05 18.01
N ILE A 114 -10.72 0.72 18.08
CA ILE A 114 -11.44 0.05 17.00
C ILE A 114 -11.51 0.92 15.74
N ASN A 115 -11.85 2.20 15.89
CA ASN A 115 -11.94 3.13 14.76
C ASN A 115 -10.56 3.33 14.11
N ILE A 116 -9.53 3.58 14.90
CA ILE A 116 -8.14 3.72 14.42
C ILE A 116 -7.68 2.43 13.74
N GLY A 117 -7.93 1.27 14.35
CA GLY A 117 -7.56 -0.04 13.79
C GLY A 117 -8.16 -0.26 12.40
N LYS A 118 -9.46 0.00 12.23
CA LYS A 118 -10.14 -0.09 10.92
C LYS A 118 -9.52 0.84 9.88
N MET A 119 -9.24 2.08 10.26
CA MET A 119 -8.61 3.05 9.35
C MET A 119 -7.20 2.63 8.93
N VAL A 120 -6.40 2.11 9.87
CA VAL A 120 -5.06 1.59 9.60
C VAL A 120 -5.11 0.38 8.67
N GLU A 121 -5.98 -0.59 8.95
CA GLU A 121 -6.16 -1.79 8.14
C GLU A 121 -6.59 -1.46 6.69
N GLU A 122 -7.57 -0.57 6.52
CA GLU A 122 -8.01 -0.13 5.20
C GLU A 122 -6.88 0.57 4.44
N MET A 123 -6.15 1.46 5.13
CA MET A 123 -5.08 2.23 4.54
C MET A 123 -3.88 1.36 4.16
N GLU A 124 -3.44 0.44 5.03
CA GLU A 124 -2.37 -0.51 4.70
C GLU A 124 -2.74 -1.40 3.52
N ASN A 125 -3.98 -1.88 3.45
CA ASN A 125 -4.43 -2.69 2.32
C ASN A 125 -4.36 -1.91 0.99
N LYS A 126 -4.82 -0.66 0.98
CA LYS A 126 -4.73 0.23 -0.20
C LYS A 126 -3.28 0.52 -0.59
N ILE A 127 -2.42 0.82 0.40
CA ILE A 127 -1.00 1.07 0.18
C ILE A 127 -0.32 -0.20 -0.37
N ARG A 128 -0.57 -1.37 0.20
CA ARG A 128 -0.01 -2.66 -0.25
C ARG A 128 -0.36 -2.95 -1.70
N GLN A 129 -1.63 -2.76 -2.10
CA GLN A 129 -2.05 -2.91 -3.49
C GLN A 129 -1.34 -1.92 -4.42
N THR A 130 -1.20 -0.66 -3.99
CA THR A 130 -0.52 0.37 -4.76
C THR A 130 0.97 0.08 -4.94
N LEU A 131 1.65 -0.32 -3.86
CA LEU A 131 3.07 -0.72 -3.88
C LEU A 131 3.26 -1.89 -4.85
N ASN A 132 2.42 -2.92 -4.80
CA ASN A 132 2.51 -4.06 -5.71
C ASN A 132 2.45 -3.62 -7.19
N SER A 133 1.48 -2.77 -7.54
CA SER A 133 1.32 -2.24 -8.89
C SER A 133 2.51 -1.39 -9.37
N ILE A 134 3.05 -0.54 -8.50
CA ILE A 134 4.19 0.34 -8.85
C ILE A 134 5.47 -0.49 -8.99
N TYR A 135 5.79 -1.31 -8.01
CA TYR A 135 7.06 -2.01 -7.92
C TYR A 135 7.21 -3.15 -8.91
N PHE A 136 6.14 -3.92 -9.15
CA PHE A 136 6.21 -5.09 -10.03
C PHE A 136 5.54 -4.88 -11.38
N GLY A 137 4.64 -3.89 -11.49
CA GLY A 137 4.04 -3.46 -12.76
C GLY A 137 4.87 -2.38 -13.42
N LYS A 138 4.83 -1.15 -12.91
CA LYS A 138 5.43 0.02 -13.58
C LYS A 138 6.94 -0.11 -13.80
N THR A 139 7.69 -0.59 -12.80
CA THR A 139 9.14 -0.78 -12.95
C THR A 139 9.48 -1.77 -14.07
N LYS A 140 8.69 -2.85 -14.20
CA LYS A 140 8.84 -3.84 -15.28
C LYS A 140 8.51 -3.24 -16.64
N ASP A 141 7.43 -2.47 -16.75
CA ASP A 141 7.02 -1.83 -18.01
C ASP A 141 8.06 -0.81 -18.50
N ILE A 142 8.62 -0.01 -17.59
CA ILE A 142 9.70 0.94 -17.91
C ILE A 142 10.95 0.18 -18.39
N LEU A 143 11.36 -0.87 -17.67
CA LEU A 143 12.53 -1.66 -18.03
C LEU A 143 12.37 -2.34 -19.41
N ASN A 144 11.18 -2.89 -19.69
CA ASN A 144 10.86 -3.48 -20.98
C ASN A 144 10.85 -2.44 -22.10
N SER A 145 10.34 -1.24 -21.83
CA SER A 145 10.30 -0.14 -22.81
C SER A 145 11.71 0.30 -23.22
N LEU A 146 12.63 0.38 -22.26
CA LEU A 146 14.03 0.77 -22.51
C LEU A 146 14.82 -0.29 -23.26
N ARG A 147 14.51 -1.58 -23.06
CA ARG A 147 15.27 -2.70 -23.64
C ARG A 147 14.61 -3.30 -24.90
N ASN A 148 13.69 -2.59 -25.54
CA ASN A 148 13.06 -3.05 -26.77
C ASN A 148 14.11 -3.22 -27.87
N SER A 149 14.57 -4.46 -28.05
CA SER A 149 15.41 -4.86 -29.18
C SER A 149 14.65 -4.60 -30.49
N GLU A 150 15.37 -4.21 -31.55
CA GLU A 150 14.78 -3.86 -32.85
C GLU A 150 13.84 -4.95 -33.40
N ASN A 151 14.15 -6.23 -33.14
CA ASN A 151 13.31 -7.38 -33.50
C ASN A 151 11.97 -7.44 -32.73
N ASN A 152 11.90 -6.94 -31.49
CA ASN A 152 10.65 -6.89 -30.72
C ASN A 152 9.78 -5.69 -31.13
N GLN A 153 10.37 -4.56 -31.53
CA GLN A 153 9.60 -3.43 -32.03
C GLN A 153 8.82 -3.77 -33.30
N GLY A 154 9.43 -4.50 -34.24
CA GLY A 154 8.75 -4.96 -35.45
C GLY A 154 7.54 -5.86 -35.14
N ARG A 155 7.70 -6.82 -34.22
CA ARG A 155 6.62 -7.73 -33.80
C ARG A 155 5.49 -7.02 -33.08
N ILE A 156 5.79 -6.08 -32.18
CA ILE A 156 4.78 -5.31 -31.45
C ILE A 156 3.99 -4.40 -32.41
N ARG A 157 4.66 -3.74 -33.37
CA ARG A 157 3.99 -2.92 -34.39
C ARG A 157 3.06 -3.76 -35.27
N LEU A 158 3.51 -4.95 -35.69
CA LEU A 158 2.68 -5.88 -36.47
C LEU A 158 1.47 -6.39 -35.68
N GLN A 159 1.64 -6.74 -34.40
CA GLN A 159 0.52 -7.13 -33.53
C GLN A 159 -0.46 -5.97 -33.30
N GLN A 160 0.03 -4.76 -33.07
CA GLN A 160 -0.84 -3.57 -32.94
C GLN A 160 -1.60 -3.30 -34.23
N ALA A 161 -0.96 -3.37 -35.39
CA ALA A 161 -1.61 -3.18 -36.69
C ALA A 161 -2.72 -4.20 -36.92
N ASN A 162 -2.46 -5.49 -36.67
CA ASN A 162 -3.46 -6.55 -36.81
C ASN A 162 -4.64 -6.36 -35.85
N PHE A 163 -4.37 -6.06 -34.58
CA PHE A 163 -5.42 -5.83 -33.59
C PHE A 163 -6.29 -4.61 -33.92
N THR A 164 -5.68 -3.54 -34.42
CA THR A 164 -6.41 -2.33 -34.86
C THR A 164 -7.32 -2.65 -36.04
N GLY A 165 -6.84 -3.45 -37.00
CA GLY A 165 -7.63 -3.93 -38.14
C GLY A 165 -8.81 -4.83 -37.71
N GLU A 166 -8.59 -5.74 -36.76
CA GLU A 166 -9.64 -6.59 -36.19
C GLU A 166 -10.70 -5.77 -35.44
N LEU A 167 -10.28 -4.79 -34.63
CA LEU A 167 -11.18 -3.85 -33.95
C LEU A 167 -12.02 -3.04 -34.94
N GLN A 168 -11.38 -2.51 -35.99
CA GLN A 168 -12.08 -1.74 -37.01
C GLN A 168 -13.09 -2.60 -37.78
N SER A 169 -12.75 -3.87 -38.03
CA SER A 169 -13.65 -4.86 -38.63
C SER A 169 -14.83 -5.19 -37.72
N ALA A 170 -14.60 -5.36 -36.41
CA ALA A 170 -15.65 -5.63 -35.42
C ALA A 170 -16.58 -4.43 -35.22
N LEU A 171 -16.04 -3.21 -35.19
CA LEU A 171 -16.81 -1.96 -35.13
C LEU A 171 -17.68 -1.75 -36.37
N ASN A 172 -17.18 -2.13 -37.56
CA ASN A 172 -17.98 -2.06 -38.79
C ASN A 172 -19.11 -3.10 -38.83
N ARG A 173 -18.95 -4.25 -38.17
CA ARG A 173 -20.01 -5.28 -38.04
C ARG A 173 -21.09 -4.93 -37.01
N THR A 174 -20.80 -4.02 -36.09
CA THR A 174 -21.71 -3.62 -35.00
C THR A 174 -22.44 -2.30 -35.27
N ARG A 175 -22.14 -1.59 -36.37
CA ARG A 175 -22.96 -0.46 -36.80
C ARG A 175 -24.31 -1.00 -37.32
N PRO A 176 -25.45 -0.54 -36.79
CA PRO A 176 -26.74 -0.81 -37.41
C PRO A 176 -26.76 -0.16 -38.80
N VAL A 177 -27.31 -0.88 -39.77
CA VAL A 177 -27.62 -0.33 -41.08
C VAL A 177 -28.74 0.68 -40.87
N GLU A 178 -28.45 1.97 -41.09
CA GLU A 178 -29.50 2.99 -41.27
C GLU A 178 -30.29 2.72 -42.56
#